data_AF-A0A3N6QZP4-F1
#
_entry.id   AF-A0A3N6QZP4-F1
#
_cell.length_a   1.000
_cell.length_b   1.000
_cell.length_c   1.000
_cell.angle_alpha   90.00
_cell.angle_beta   90.00
_cell.angle_gamma   90.00
#
_symmetry.space_group_name_H-M   'P 1'
#
loop_
_entity.id
_entity.type
_entity.pdbx_description
1 polymer ?
#
loop_
_entity_poly.entity_id
_entity_poly.type
_entity_poly.pdbx_seq_one_letter_code
_entity_poly.pdbx_strand_id
1 'polypeptide(L)'
;MALIYVPQKENPQIIFLQERLPIEDLFIDQQLYHFRKNRYLERVNKAISYAETVLCRQQQLVRYFGEDNEEKCEICDVCLGRHKAED
;
A
#
# COMPACT_ATOMS: atom_id res chain seq x y z
N MET A 1 -32.70 -9.86 47.82
CA MET A 1 -31.33 -9.57 47.37
C MET A 1 -30.79 -10.85 46.75
N ALA A 2 -30.64 -10.91 45.42
CA ALA A 2 -30.27 -12.14 44.72
C ALA A 2 -28.80 -12.09 44.30
N LEU A 3 -28.05 -13.14 44.61
CA LEU A 3 -26.69 -13.35 44.11
C LEU A 3 -26.78 -13.80 42.65
N ILE A 4 -26.25 -12.99 41.74
CA ILE A 4 -26.08 -13.36 40.33
C ILE A 4 -24.68 -13.97 40.21
N TYR A 5 -24.62 -15.30 40.11
CA TYR A 5 -23.37 -16.00 39.84
C TYR A 5 -23.01 -15.89 38.36
N VAL A 6 -21.81 -15.40 38.06
CA VAL A 6 -21.24 -15.38 36.72
C VAL A 6 -20.20 -16.50 36.63
N PRO A 7 -20.43 -17.56 35.83
CA PRO A 7 -19.52 -18.70 35.74
C PRO A 7 -18.18 -18.32 35.10
N GLN A 8 -17.13 -19.01 35.54
CA GLN A 8 -15.79 -18.88 34.98
C GLN A 8 -15.80 -19.28 33.49
N LYS A 9 -15.15 -18.47 32.66
CA LYS A 9 -15.00 -18.74 31.22
C LYS A 9 -13.77 -19.63 31.00
N GLU A 10 -13.99 -20.83 30.47
CA GLU A 10 -12.95 -21.82 30.15
C GLU A 10 -12.28 -21.60 28.78
N ASN A 11 -12.91 -20.82 27.90
CA ASN A 11 -12.39 -20.59 26.54
C ASN A 11 -11.28 -19.52 26.54
N PRO A 12 -10.28 -19.64 25.64
CA PRO A 12 -9.26 -18.60 25.44
C PRO A 12 -9.90 -17.25 25.17
N GLN A 13 -9.39 -16.20 25.82
CA GLN A 13 -9.88 -14.83 25.65
C GLN A 13 -8.80 -13.96 25.03
N ILE A 14 -9.21 -13.13 24.08
CA ILE A 14 -8.41 -12.02 23.59
C ILE A 14 -8.74 -10.84 24.49
N ILE A 15 -7.75 -10.37 25.24
CA ILE A 15 -7.84 -9.17 26.06
C ILE A 15 -7.05 -8.09 25.35
N PHE A 16 -7.72 -6.97 25.05
CA PHE A 16 -7.04 -5.79 24.55
C PHE A 16 -6.40 -5.06 25.74
N LEU A 17 -5.13 -4.68 25.60
CA LEU A 17 -4.41 -3.94 26.62
C LEU A 17 -4.83 -2.47 26.71
N GLN A 18 -5.55 -2.00 25.70
CA GLN A 18 -6.04 -0.63 25.58
C GLN A 18 -7.55 -0.62 25.65
N GLU A 19 -8.09 0.44 26.23
CA GLU A 19 -9.53 0.65 26.27
C GLU A 19 -10.10 0.85 24.87
N ARG A 20 -11.38 0.48 24.71
CA ARG A 20 -12.13 0.83 23.52
C ARG A 20 -12.53 2.29 23.63
N LEU A 21 -11.96 3.15 22.78
CA LEU A 21 -12.36 4.55 22.68
C LEU A 21 -13.83 4.66 22.22
N PRO A 22 -14.65 5.48 22.90
CA PRO A 22 -15.95 5.93 22.37
C PRO A 22 -15.78 6.61 21.01
N ILE A 23 -16.84 6.59 20.19
CA ILE A 23 -16.79 7.19 18.84
C ILE A 23 -16.60 8.71 18.94
N GLU A 24 -17.16 9.32 19.99
CA GLU A 24 -17.11 10.75 20.27
C GLU A 24 -15.67 11.22 20.54
N ASP A 25 -14.83 10.34 21.10
CA ASP A 25 -13.43 10.60 21.43
C ASP A 25 -12.47 10.15 20.32
N LEU A 26 -12.98 9.57 19.23
CA LEU A 26 -12.15 9.15 18.09
C LEU A 26 -11.69 10.36 17.30
N PHE A 27 -10.44 10.76 17.53
CA PHE A 27 -9.79 11.81 16.75
C PHE A 27 -8.93 11.23 15.63
N ILE A 28 -9.25 11.59 14.38
CA ILE A 28 -8.40 11.32 13.21
C ILE A 28 -7.75 12.62 12.79
N ASP A 29 -6.42 12.65 12.80
CA ASP A 29 -5.65 13.74 12.22
C ASP A 29 -5.89 13.76 10.70
N GLN A 30 -6.74 14.69 10.26
CA GLN A 30 -7.12 14.84 8.87
C GLN A 30 -5.93 15.26 7.99
N GLN A 31 -5.02 16.10 8.50
CA GLN A 31 -3.86 16.53 7.73
C GLN A 31 -2.94 15.35 7.44
N LEU A 32 -2.64 14.56 8.47
CA LEU A 32 -1.83 13.35 8.33
C LEU A 32 -2.52 12.30 7.45
N TYR A 33 -3.83 12.14 7.58
CA TYR A 33 -4.63 11.27 6.73
C TYR A 33 -4.51 11.67 5.25
N HIS A 34 -4.74 12.94 4.93
CA HIS A 34 -4.64 13.45 3.56
C HIS A 34 -3.22 13.33 3.01
N PHE A 35 -2.20 13.63 3.81
CA PHE A 35 -0.80 13.43 3.43
C PHE A 35 -0.52 11.98 3.03
N ARG A 36 -0.94 11.00 3.85
CA ARG A 36 -0.77 9.57 3.56
C ARG A 36 -1.55 9.15 2.31
N LYS A 37 -2.79 9.65 2.15
CA LYS A 37 -3.63 9.36 0.98
C LYS A 37 -2.99 9.87 -0.31
N ASN A 38 -2.48 11.10 -0.31
CA ASN A 38 -1.82 11.68 -1.49
C ASN A 38 -0.57 10.90 -1.87
N ARG A 39 0.29 10.55 -0.89
CA ARG A 39 1.48 9.72 -1.13
C ARG A 39 1.13 8.34 -1.67
N TYR A 40 0.01 7.75 -1.22
CA TYR A 40 -0.48 6.49 -1.77
C TYR A 40 -0.90 6.63 -3.23
N LEU A 41 -1.68 7.67 -3.55
CA LEU A 41 -2.10 7.97 -4.93
C LEU A 41 -0.88 8.18 -5.86
N GLU A 42 0.12 8.93 -5.41
CA GLU A 42 1.37 9.12 -6.15
C GLU A 42 2.07 7.79 -6.46
N ARG A 43 2.18 6.89 -5.48
CA ARG A 43 2.79 5.56 -5.67
C ARG A 43 2.02 4.71 -6.66
N VAL A 44 0.69 4.72 -6.58
CA VAL A 44 -0.17 3.99 -7.54
C VAL A 44 0.03 4.55 -8.94
N ASN A 45 0.03 5.87 -9.11
CA ASN A 45 0.27 6.49 -10.42
C ASN A 45 1.65 6.14 -11.00
N LYS A 46 2.69 6.03 -10.14
CA LYS A 46 4.01 5.56 -10.57
C LYS A 46 3.99 4.09 -11.01
N ALA A 47 3.23 3.23 -10.33
CA ALA A 47 3.08 1.82 -10.74
C ALA A 47 2.31 1.68 -12.07
N ILE A 48 1.25 2.48 -12.26
CA ILE A 48 0.50 2.54 -13.53
C ILE A 48 1.42 3.01 -14.65
N SER A 49 2.13 4.13 -14.45
CA SER A 49 3.10 4.63 -15.42
C SER A 49 4.18 3.60 -15.74
N TYR A 50 4.69 2.87 -14.74
CA TYR A 50 5.62 1.77 -14.95
C TYR A 50 5.06 0.69 -15.87
N ALA A 51 3.77 0.38 -15.80
CA ALA A 51 3.13 -0.67 -16.62
C ALA A 51 2.79 -0.18 -18.04
N GLU A 52 2.25 1.03 -18.18
CA GLU A 52 1.72 1.57 -19.44
C GLU A 52 2.77 2.25 -20.32
N THR A 53 3.83 2.81 -19.72
CA THR A 53 4.83 3.57 -20.47
C THR A 53 5.72 2.63 -21.28
N VAL A 54 5.77 2.85 -22.59
CA VAL A 54 6.65 2.13 -23.52
C VAL A 54 8.08 2.69 -23.45
N LEU A 55 8.73 2.45 -22.31
CA LEU A 55 10.14 2.75 -22.05
C LEU A 55 10.80 1.53 -21.40
N CYS A 56 12.12 1.35 -21.54
CA CYS A 56 12.84 0.23 -20.95
C CYS A 56 12.52 0.07 -19.45
N ARG A 57 12.02 -1.10 -19.03
CA ARG A 57 11.55 -1.31 -17.65
C ARG A 57 12.64 -1.07 -16.61
N GLN A 58 13.88 -1.46 -16.92
CA GLN A 58 15.02 -1.23 -16.02
C GLN A 58 15.32 0.26 -15.84
N GLN A 59 15.31 1.04 -16.92
CA GLN A 59 15.49 2.49 -16.83
C GLN A 59 14.40 3.15 -15.98
N GLN A 60 13.15 2.69 -16.11
CA GLN A 60 12.05 3.19 -15.29
C GLN A 60 12.26 2.90 -13.79
N LEU A 61 12.71 1.69 -13.46
CA LEU A 61 12.97 1.28 -12.07
C LEU A 61 14.13 2.05 -11.45
N VAL A 62 15.27 2.12 -12.15
CA VAL A 62 16.47 2.84 -11.69
C VAL A 62 16.14 4.32 -11.41
N ARG A 63 15.43 4.98 -12.34
CA ARG A 63 14.94 6.37 -12.15
C ARG A 63 13.98 6.52 -10.97
N TYR A 64 13.08 5.55 -10.77
CA TYR A 64 12.16 5.60 -9.63
C TYR A 64 12.89 5.58 -8.27
N PHE A 65 14.05 4.91 -8.20
CA PHE A 65 14.89 4.86 -7.00
C PHE A 65 15.94 6.00 -6.92
N GLY A 66 15.91 6.95 -7.86
CA GLY A 66 16.76 8.14 -7.82
C GLY A 66 18.11 8.00 -8.51
N GLU A 67 18.29 6.96 -9.33
CA GLU A 67 19.47 6.75 -10.15
C GLU A 67 19.19 7.08 -11.62
N ASP A 68 20.19 7.59 -12.33
CA ASP A 68 20.09 7.83 -13.77
C ASP A 68 20.74 6.69 -14.56
N ASN A 69 20.05 6.27 -15.63
CA ASN A 69 20.58 5.31 -16.59
C ASN A 69 20.01 5.60 -17.98
N GLU A 70 20.91 5.79 -18.94
CA GLU A 70 20.59 6.06 -20.35
C GLU A 70 20.63 4.78 -21.22
N GLU A 71 21.21 3.69 -20.72
CA GLU A 71 21.38 2.44 -21.44
C GLU A 71 20.11 1.59 -21.40
N LYS A 72 19.74 1.01 -22.55
CA LYS A 72 18.64 0.05 -22.63
C LYS A 72 19.12 -1.29 -22.07
N CYS A 73 18.29 -1.98 -21.29
CA CYS A 73 18.68 -3.27 -20.73
C CYS A 73 18.64 -4.45 -21.71
N GLU A 74 18.00 -4.29 -22.87
CA GLU A 74 17.86 -5.29 -23.94
C GLU A 74 17.14 -6.60 -23.56
N ILE A 75 16.74 -6.78 -22.30
CA ILE A 75 16.12 -8.02 -21.79
C ILE A 75 14.65 -7.90 -21.37
N CYS A 76 14.10 -6.68 -21.27
CA CYS A 76 12.69 -6.48 -20.88
C CYS A 76 11.71 -6.58 -22.06
N ASP A 77 10.43 -6.76 -21.76
CA ASP A 77 9.33 -6.83 -22.74
C ASP A 77 9.31 -5.65 -23.72
N VAL A 78 9.54 -4.43 -23.25
CA VAL A 78 9.61 -3.23 -24.11
C VAL A 78 10.81 -3.29 -25.05
N CYS A 79 12.00 -3.61 -24.55
CA CYS A 79 13.22 -3.70 -25.36
C CYS A 79 13.15 -4.85 -26.38
N LEU A 80 12.51 -5.96 -26.02
CA LEU A 80 12.30 -7.11 -26.89
C LEU A 80 11.15 -6.92 -27.89
N GLY A 81 10.46 -5.78 -27.88
CA GLY A 81 9.34 -5.50 -28.78
C GLY A 81 8.05 -6.27 -28.47
N ARG A 82 7.96 -6.95 -27.32
CA ARG A 82 6.83 -7.80 -26.89
C ARG A 82 5.74 -7.04 -26.13
N HIS A 83 5.72 -5.71 -26.23
CA HIS A 83 4.80 -4.83 -25.50
C HIS A 83 3.48 -4.57 -26.26
N LYS A 84 3.39 -5.00 -27.52
CA LYS A 84 2.16 -4.93 -28.32
C LYS A 84 1.43 -6.26 -28.23
N ALA A 85 0.12 -6.23 -28.07
CA ALA A 85 -0.70 -7.40 -28.37
C ALA A 85 -0.60 -7.67 -29.88
N GLU A 86 -0.34 -8.92 -30.26
CA GLU A 86 -0.52 -9.36 -31.64
C GLU A 86 -2.02 -9.25 -31.97
N ASP A 87 -2.34 -8.67 -33.13
CA ASP A 87 -3.70 -8.62 -33.70
C ASP A 87 -4.17 -10.01 -34.13
#